data_AF-A0A357KTJ3-F1
#
_entry.id   AF-A0A357KTJ3-F1
#
_cell.length_a   1.000
_cell.length_b   1.000
_cell.length_c   1.000
_cell.angle_alpha   90.00
_cell.angle_beta   90.00
_cell.angle_gamma   90.00
#
_symmetry.space_group_name_H-M   'P 1'
#
loop_
_entity.id
_entity.type
_entity.pdbx_description
1 polymer ?
#
loop_
_entity_poly.entity_id
_entity_poly.type
_entity_poly.pdbx_seq_one_letter_code
_entity_poly.pdbx_strand_id
1 'polypeptide(L)' 'MKSVADDVQRLAPDARIVVGHGQMPDDELEEVMRKFVTRQADILVATTIIESGID' A
#
# COMPACT_ATOMS: atom_id res chain seq x y z
N MET A 1 12.08 -1.79 14.63
CA MET A 1 12.49 -1.27 13.30
C MET A 1 11.38 -0.34 12.84
N LYS A 2 11.67 0.94 12.56
CA LYS A 2 10.65 1.85 12.01
C LYS A 2 10.49 1.55 10.53
N SER A 3 9.25 1.39 10.07
CA SER A 3 8.95 1.18 8.65
C SER A 3 8.69 2.53 7.95
N VAL A 4 8.84 2.57 6.62
CA VAL A 4 8.46 3.75 5.82
C VAL A 4 6.99 4.12 6.05
N ALA A 5 6.11 3.13 6.26
CA ALA A 5 4.71 3.38 6.58
C ALA A 5 4.52 4.13 7.90
N ASP A 6 5.34 3.83 8.93
CA ASP A 6 5.28 4.53 10.22
C ASP A 6 5.68 6.01 10.08
N ASP A 7 6.66 6.30 9.23
CA ASP A 7 7.10 7.67 8.97
C ASP A 7 6.05 8.44 8.17
N VAL A 8 5.43 7.81 7.17
CA VAL A 8 4.31 8.40 6.41
C VAL A 8 3.11 8.66 7.33
N GLN A 9 2.76 7.72 8.21
CA GLN A 9 1.66 7.89 9.17
C GLN A 9 1.91 9.05 10.13
N ARG A 10 3.17 9.31 10.51
CA ARG A 10 3.53 10.48 11.33
C ARG A 10 3.41 11.80 10.56
N LEU A 11 3.69 11.81 9.27
CA LEU A 11 3.60 13.01 8.42
C LEU A 11 2.16 13.31 8.00
N ALA A 12 1.33 12.27 7.83
CA ALA A 12 -0.06 12.35 7.44
C ALA A 12 -0.94 11.50 8.38
N PRO A 13 -1.20 11.99 9.61
CA PRO A 13 -1.93 11.23 10.64
C PRO A 13 -3.36 10.88 10.25
N ASP A 14 -3.99 11.68 9.40
CA ASP A 14 -5.38 11.48 8.96
C ASP A 14 -5.50 10.66 7.67
N ALA A 15 -4.37 10.35 7.01
CA ALA A 15 -4.38 9.59 5.77
C ALA A 15 -4.60 8.10 6.04
N ARG A 16 -5.45 7.47 5.23
CA ARG A 16 -5.64 6.02 5.22
C ARG A 16 -4.51 5.40 4.40
N ILE A 17 -3.55 4.78 5.09
CA ILE A 17 -2.37 4.19 4.48
C ILE A 17 -2.58 2.69 4.29
N VAL A 18 -2.21 2.18 3.13
CA VAL A 18 -2.09 0.73 2.86
C VAL A 18 -0.66 0.40 2.45
N VAL A 19 -0.22 -0.82 2.76
CA VAL A 19 1.12 -1.30 2.44
C VAL A 19 1.02 -2.49 1.50
N GLY A 20 1.75 -2.45 0.39
CA GLY A 20 1.86 -3.54 -0.57
C GLY A 20 3.29 -4.08 -0.64
N HIS A 21 3.46 -5.39 -0.58
CA HIS A 21 4.78 -6.03 -0.68
C HIS A 21 4.70 -7.18 -1.68
N GLY A 22 5.71 -7.36 -2.53
CA GLY A 22 5.72 -8.41 -3.56
C GLY A 22 5.79 -9.86 -3.03
N GLN A 23 5.94 -10.05 -1.71
CA GLN A 23 5.83 -11.36 -1.05
C GLN A 23 4.44 -11.59 -0.44
N MET A 24 3.51 -10.63 -0.56
CA MET A 24 2.12 -10.85 -0.18
C MET A 24 1.49 -11.86 -1.15
N PRO A 25 0.59 -12.71 -0.66
CA PRO A 25 -0.28 -13.50 -1.53
C PRO A 25 -1.01 -12.60 -2.55
N ASP A 26 -1.23 -13.14 -3.76
CA ASP A 26 -1.82 -12.39 -4.87
C ASP A 26 -3.19 -11.78 -4.51
N ASP A 27 -4.01 -12.49 -3.74
CA ASP A 27 -5.32 -12.04 -3.27
C ASP A 27 -5.23 -10.88 -2.26
N GLU A 28 -4.26 -10.93 -1.35
CA GLU A 28 -3.99 -9.81 -0.43
C GLU A 28 -3.49 -8.58 -1.19
N LEU A 29 -2.63 -8.79 -2.18
CA LEU A 29 -2.11 -7.71 -3.02
C LEU A 29 -3.22 -7.07 -3.85
N GLU A 30 -4.10 -7.87 -4.45
CA GLU A 30 -5.26 -7.39 -5.19
C GLU A 30 -6.19 -6.55 -4.29
N GLU A 31 -6.38 -6.96 -3.03
CA GLU A 31 -7.16 -6.18 -2.07
C GLU A 31 -6.52 -4.83 -1.72
N VAL A 32 -5.22 -4.81 -1.48
CA VAL A 32 -4.48 -3.56 -1.23
C VAL A 32 -4.62 -2.60 -2.43
N MET A 33 -4.44 -3.12 -3.64
CA MET A 33 -4.57 -2.35 -4.87
C MET A 33 -6.00 -1.86 -5.08
N ARG A 34 -7.01 -2.72 -4.86
CA ARG A 34 -8.43 -2.36 -4.93
C ARG A 34 -8.76 -1.22 -3.98
N LYS A 35 -8.30 -1.29 -2.72
CA LYS A 35 -8.51 -0.22 -1.73
C LYS A 35 -7.92 1.10 -2.18
N PHE A 36 -6.74 1.08 -2.80
CA PHE A 36 -6.12 2.30 -3.31
C PHE A 36 -6.87 2.87 -4.53
N VAL A 37 -7.17 2.06 -5.54
CA VAL A 37 -7.86 2.51 -6.78
C VAL A 37 -9.27 3.03 -6.48
N THR A 38 -9.99 2.39 -5.55
CA THR A 38 -11.35 2.79 -5.15
C THR A 38 -11.37 3.96 -4.15
N ARG A 39 -10.23 4.60 -3.88
CA ARG A 39 -10.09 5.72 -2.91
C ARG A 39 -10.50 5.36 -1.48
N GLN A 40 -10.46 4.08 -1.13
CA GLN A 40 -10.60 3.61 0.25
C GLN A 40 -9.30 3.80 1.04
N ALA A 41 -8.17 3.93 0.35
CA ALA A 41 -6.89 4.39 0.88
C ALA A 41 -6.44 5.67 0.16
N ASP A 42 -5.71 6.50 0.87
CA ASP A 42 -5.17 7.77 0.37
C ASP A 42 -3.71 7.64 -0.07
N ILE A 43 -2.96 6.72 0.57
CA ILE A 43 -1.54 6.49 0.29
C ILE A 43 -1.26 4.99 0.23
N LEU A 44 -0.55 4.55 -0.81
CA LEU A 44 -0.01 3.20 -0.94
C LEU A 44 1.52 3.25 -0.74
N VAL A 45 2.02 2.56 0.28
CA VAL A 45 3.45 2.34 0.49
C VAL A 45 3.82 0.97 -0.06
N ALA A 46 4.67 0.92 -1.08
CA ALA A 46 5.08 -0.34 -1.70
C ALA A 46 6.60 -0.54 -1.64
N THR A 47 7.04 -1.79 -1.58
CA THR A 47 8.43 -2.16 -1.85
C THR A 47 8.59 -2.63 -3.30
N THR A 48 9.84 -2.72 -3.77
CA THR A 48 10.24 -3.06 -5.15
C THR A 48 9.30 -4.05 -5.84
N ILE A 49 8.64 -3.53 -6.90
CA ILE A 49 7.84 -4.18 -7.95
C ILE A 49 6.38 -4.51 -7.58
N ILE A 50 5.50 -3.52 -7.81
CA ILE A 50 4.09 -3.73 -8.21
C ILE A 50 4.04 -3.55 -9.74
N GLU A 51 4.87 -4.27 -10.51
CA GLU A 51 5.04 -4.00 -11.95
C GLU A 51 4.25 -4.98 -12.85
N SER A 52 3.69 -6.07 -12.30
CA SER A 52 3.19 -7.17 -13.14
C SER A 52 1.66 -7.33 -13.24
N GLY A 53 0.85 -6.52 -12.55
CA GLY A 53 -0.59 -6.84 -12.39
C GLY A 53 -1.61 -5.74 -12.65
N ILE A 54 -1.20 -4.52 -13.04
CA ILE A 54 -2.15 -3.44 -13.39
C ILE A 54 -2.10 -3.24 -14.90
N ASP A 55 -2.89 -4.04 -15.63
CA ASP A 55 -3.41 -3.67 -16.95
C ASP A 55 -4.93 -3.54 -16.82
#